data_AF-A0A368W624-F1
#
_entry.id   AF-A0A368W624-F1
#
_cell.length_a   1.000
_cell.length_b   1.000
_cell.length_c   1.000
_cell.angle_alpha   90.00
_cell.angle_beta   90.00
_cell.angle_gamma   90.00
#
_symmetry.space_group_name_H-M   'P 1'
#
loop_
_entity.id
_entity.type
_entity.pdbx_description
1 polymer ?
#
loop_
_entity_poly.entity_id
_entity_poly.type
_entity_poly.pdbx_seq_one_letter_code
_entity_poly.pdbx_strand_id
1 'polypeptide(L)' 'MTKGRSTDWKERIDIVLYCLSQNRNYQATSEKYQVSYQQVYQWLRSIKLAVKMLYKMVEGSMKLSGLERRMLS' A
#
# COMPACT_ATOMS: atom_id res chain seq x y z
N MET A 1 24.33 2.17 -16.03
CA MET A 1 22.87 2.12 -15.80
C MET A 1 22.28 1.06 -16.72
N THR A 2 22.19 -0.18 -16.26
CA THR A 2 21.40 -1.21 -16.95
C THR A 2 19.94 -0.78 -16.93
N LYS A 3 19.25 -0.85 -18.08
CA LYS A 3 17.82 -0.55 -18.18
C LYS A 3 17.09 -1.51 -17.24
N GLY A 4 16.70 -1.03 -16.06
CA GLY A 4 15.93 -1.81 -15.09
C GLY A 4 14.63 -2.27 -15.74
N ARG A 5 14.20 -3.50 -15.42
CA ARG A 5 12.94 -4.07 -15.90
C ARG A 5 11.80 -3.07 -15.67
N SER A 6 11.06 -2.73 -16.72
CA SER A 6 9.84 -1.93 -16.60
C SER A 6 8.80 -2.78 -15.90
N THR A 7 8.45 -2.40 -14.66
CA THR A 7 7.38 -3.03 -13.88
C THR A 7 6.12 -2.20 -13.98
N ASP A 8 5.00 -2.84 -14.31
CA ASP A 8 3.70 -2.19 -14.37
C ASP A 8 3.16 -1.91 -12.96
N TRP A 9 2.25 -0.94 -12.84
CA TRP A 9 1.62 -0.63 -11.56
C TRP A 9 0.84 -1.83 -10.98
N LYS A 10 0.14 -2.60 -11.83
CA LYS A 10 -0.58 -3.81 -11.38
C LYS A 10 0.40 -4.86 -10.85
N GLU A 11 1.50 -5.08 -11.56
CA GLU A 11 2.56 -6.01 -11.17
C GLU A 11 3.15 -5.62 -9.80
N ARG A 12 3.35 -4.32 -9.53
CA ARG A 12 3.84 -3.84 -8.22
C ARG A 12 2.86 -4.14 -7.09
N ILE A 13 1.56 -4.00 -7.33
CA ILE A 13 0.52 -4.35 -6.33
C ILE A 13 0.57 -5.85 -6.03
N ASP A 14 0.63 -6.69 -7.07
CA ASP A 14 0.69 -8.16 -6.90
C ASP A 14 1.96 -8.59 -6.15
N ILE A 15 3.11 -7.98 -6.45
CA ILE A 15 4.37 -8.22 -5.74
C ILE A 15 4.25 -7.85 -4.26
N VAL A 16 3.65 -6.69 -3.96
CA VAL A 16 3.44 -6.24 -2.57
C VAL A 16 2.46 -7.16 -1.83
N LEU A 17 1.37 -7.57 -2.46
CA LEU A 17 0.41 -8.50 -1.89
C LEU A 17 1.06 -9.86 -1.61
N TYR A 18 1.86 -10.37 -2.56
CA TYR A 18 2.65 -11.58 -2.36
C TYR A 18 3.60 -11.44 -1.16
N CYS A 19 4.34 -10.35 -1.07
CA CYS A 19 5.23 -10.08 0.06
C CYS A 19 4.48 -10.09 1.40
N LEU A 20 3.29 -9.47 1.46
CA LEU A 20 2.45 -9.47 2.65
C LEU A 20 1.96 -10.87 3.02
N SER A 21 1.58 -11.69 2.03
CA SER A 21 1.16 -13.08 2.24
C SER A 21 2.28 -13.97 2.79
N GLN A 22 3.53 -13.71 2.40
CA GLN A 22 4.73 -14.43 2.82
C GLN A 22 5.34 -13.86 4.12
N ASN A 23 4.50 -13.30 5.01
CA ASN A 23 4.92 -12.71 6.28
C ASN A 23 5.97 -11.59 6.14
N ARG A 24 5.86 -10.78 5.07
CA ARG A 24 6.83 -9.72 4.68
C ARG A 24 8.22 -10.26 4.36
N ASN A 25 8.32 -11.43 3.75
CA ASN A 25 9.60 -11.93 3.25
C ASN A 25 10.01 -11.19 1.96
N TYR A 26 10.65 -10.04 2.14
CA TYR A 26 11.15 -9.18 1.07
C TYR A 26 12.25 -9.85 0.25
N GLN A 27 13.06 -10.72 0.86
CA GLN A 27 14.15 -11.42 0.18
C GLN A 27 13.60 -12.44 -0.82
N ALA A 28 12.70 -13.32 -0.38
CA ALA A 28 12.04 -14.29 -1.26
C ALA A 28 11.24 -13.60 -2.37
N THR A 29 10.63 -12.45 -2.07
CA THR A 29 9.89 -11.65 -3.06
C THR A 29 10.84 -11.02 -4.10
N SER A 30 11.96 -10.48 -3.65
CA SER A 30 13.00 -9.89 -4.50
C SER A 30 13.57 -10.91 -5.48
N GLU A 31 13.90 -12.11 -4.99
CA GLU A 31 14.41 -13.23 -5.79
C GLU A 31 13.37 -13.73 -6.80
N LYS A 32 12.11 -13.92 -6.36
CA LYS A 32 11.03 -14.43 -7.22
C LYS A 32 10.69 -13.52 -8.39
N TYR A 33 10.60 -12.22 -8.15
CA TYR A 33 10.19 -11.25 -9.16
C TYR A 33 11.37 -10.53 -9.81
N GLN A 34 12.62 -10.85 -9.41
CA GLN A 34 13.84 -10.21 -9.91
C GLN A 34 13.78 -8.68 -9.75
N VAL A 35 13.20 -8.22 -8.63
CA VAL A 35 13.05 -6.81 -8.28
C VAL A 35 13.94 -6.49 -7.10
N SER A 36 14.43 -5.25 -6.99
CA SER A 36 15.24 -4.87 -5.84
C SER A 36 14.41 -4.85 -4.56
N TYR A 37 15.00 -5.32 -3.46
CA TYR A 37 14.47 -5.19 -2.11
C TYR A 37 13.97 -3.77 -1.82
N GLN A 38 14.77 -2.76 -2.20
CA GLN A 38 14.42 -1.35 -2.00
C GLN A 38 13.17 -0.94 -2.78
N GLN A 39 12.97 -1.47 -3.98
CA GLN A 39 11.78 -1.19 -4.79
C GLN A 39 10.53 -1.74 -4.10
N VAL A 40 10.57 -2.99 -3.63
CA VAL A 40 9.45 -3.62 -2.91
C VAL A 40 9.09 -2.82 -1.66
N TYR A 41 10.10 -2.40 -0.89
CA TYR A 41 9.87 -1.58 0.30
C TYR A 41 9.21 -0.22 -0.02
N GLN A 42 9.69 0.47 -1.06
CA GLN A 42 9.10 1.75 -1.48
C GLN A 42 7.64 1.59 -1.94
N TRP A 43 7.33 0.55 -2.71
CA TRP A 43 5.96 0.27 -3.14
C TRP A 43 5.05 -0.01 -1.94
N LEU A 44 5.50 -0.83 -1.00
CA LEU A 44 4.74 -1.17 0.21
C LEU A 44 4.50 0.07 1.09
N ARG A 45 5.50 0.96 1.21
CA ARG A 45 5.38 2.24 1.91
C ARG A 45 4.36 3.17 1.25
N SER A 46 4.39 3.27 -0.08
CA SER A 46 3.45 4.10 -0.86
C SER A 46 2.00 3.64 -0.66
N ILE A 47 1.75 2.34 -0.81
CA ILE A 47 0.42 1.75 -0.62
C ILE A 47 -0.07 1.95 0.82
N LYS A 48 0.80 1.71 1.81
CA LYS A 48 0.45 1.93 3.23
C LYS A 48 0.07 3.38 3.51
N LEU A 49 0.76 4.34 2.90
CA LEU A 49 0.44 5.77 3.06
C LEU A 49 -0.92 6.11 2.42
N ALA A 50 -1.18 5.61 1.21
CA ALA A 50 -2.46 5.81 0.52
C ALA A 50 -3.63 5.23 1.34
N VAL A 51 -3.50 3.99 1.81
CA VAL A 51 -4.52 3.35 2.68
C VAL A 51 -4.72 4.14 3.97
N LYS A 52 -3.63 4.62 4.60
CA LYS A 52 -3.71 5.44 5.82
C LYS A 52 -4.42 6.78 5.57
N MET A 53 -4.22 7.40 4.41
CA MET A 53 -4.94 8.62 4.02
C MET A 53 -6.43 8.34 3.82
N LEU A 54 -6.77 7.28 3.08
CA LEU A 54 -8.15 6.87 2.85
C LEU A 54 -8.87 6.56 4.17
N TYR A 55 -8.25 5.79 5.06
CA TYR A 55 -8.82 5.48 6.38
C TYR A 55 -9.12 6.75 7.19
N LYS A 56 -8.18 7.71 7.20
CA LYS A 56 -8.38 8.99 7.89
C LYS A 56 -9.50 9.83 7.27
N MET A 57 -9.63 9.83 5.95
CA MET A 57 -10.73 10.53 5.26
C MET A 57 -12.09 9.90 5.63
N VAL A 58 -12.19 8.58 5.59
CA VAL A 58 -13.41 7.85 5.97
C VAL A 58 -13.76 8.08 7.45
N GLU A 59 -12.78 7.99 8.34
CA GLU A 59 -12.99 8.25 9.78
C GLU A 59 -13.42 9.70 10.04
N GLY A 60 -12.87 10.66 9.32
CA GLY A 60 -13.27 12.07 9.37
C GLY A 60 -14.73 12.27 8.93
N SER A 61 -15.14 11.66 7.82
CA SER A 61 -16.53 11.70 7.32
C SER A 61 -17.51 11.02 8.28
N MET A 62 -17.11 9.92 8.92
CA MET A 62 -17.94 9.22 9.91
C MET A 62 -18.17 10.08 11.16
N LYS A 63 -17.15 10.81 11.63
CA LYS A 63 -17.26 11.75 12.77
C LYS A 63 -18.14 12.96 12.46
N LEU A 64 -18.07 13.53 11.25
CA LEU A 64 -18.93 14.63 10.80
C LEU A 64 -20.41 14.22 10.81
N SER A 65 -20.74 13.04 10.26
CA SER A 65 -22.12 12.52 10.26
C SER A 65 -22.66 12.17 11.66
N GLY A 66 -21.77 11.88 12.62
CA GLY A 66 -22.11 11.61 14.02
C GLY A 66 -22.31 12.88 14.84
N LEU A 67 -21.67 13.99 14.45
CA LEU A 67 -21.84 15.32 15.04
C LEU A 67 -23.11 16.00 14.52
N GLU A 68 -23.42 15.91 13.22
CA GLU A 68 -24.65 16.47 12.64
C GLU A 68 -25.91 15.86 13.26
N ARG A 69 -25.91 14.53 13.49
CA ARG A 69 -27.01 13.85 14.21
C ARG A 69 -27.17 14.30 15.66
N ARG A 70 -26.10 14.77 16.30
CA ARG A 70 -26.09 15.23 17.69
C ARG A 70 -26.44 16.72 17.82
N MET A 71 -26.30 17.51 16.75
CA MET A 71 -26.75 18.91 16.68
C MET A 71 -28.22 19.06 16.30
N LEU A 72 -28.84 18.02 15.71
CA LEU A 72 -30.25 17.99 15.30
C LEU A 72 -31.18 17.34 16.35
N SER A 73 -30.66 17.02 17.54
CA SER A 73 -31.41 16.52 18.71
C SER A 73 -31.42 17.56 19.81
#